data_AF-A0A969V991-F1
#
_entry.id   AF-A0A969V991-F1
#
_cell.length_a   1.000
_cell.length_b   1.000
_cell.length_c   1.000
_cell.angle_alpha   90.00
_cell.angle_beta   90.00
_cell.angle_gamma   90.00
#
_symmetry.space_group_name_H-M   'P 1'
#
loop_
_entity.id
_entity.type
_entity.pdbx_description
1 polymer ?
#
loop_
_entity_poly.entity_id
_entity_poly.type
_entity_poly.pdbx_seq_one_letter_code
_entity_poly.pdbx_strand_id
1 'polypeptide(L)'
;MTRGKRTQAPELEVTLLREGIVESKHRVQAAVCDNRGRVLSVAGNSETACFVRSALKPFQALAVTASGTLERYELTDRDLAIICSSHQGTIEQSRQVFNVLWRCDIDPSKLQCPIPEGKKSSLQYNCSGKHAGMLAVCQLRHWPMETYLRRKHPIQQLILGKVADLLAMPAEEFISARDDCGAPTYFLQLGQMASLYAKLASGDNVDMERIVRAMTHHPVMIAGEGKFDTELMRLTQGEVISKAGAEGVQCIGRVGEGMGLAIKVTDGSKRAQYAVAIQLLKQLGWITATIAETLSETYLTLSEFKRLEVVGEVSML
;
A
#
# COMPACT_ATOMS: atom_id res chain seq x y z
N MET A 1 15.57 -15.70 -31.71
CA MET A 1 15.95 -16.19 -30.37
C MET A 1 15.27 -15.30 -29.34
N THR A 2 14.10 -15.69 -28.87
CA THR A 2 13.41 -15.06 -27.75
C THR A 2 14.27 -15.25 -26.50
N ARG A 3 15.01 -14.21 -26.08
CA ARG A 3 15.56 -14.16 -24.73
C ARG A 3 14.38 -14.38 -23.79
N GLY A 4 14.26 -15.58 -23.21
CA GLY A 4 13.22 -15.86 -22.23
C GLY A 4 13.29 -14.77 -21.16
N LYS A 5 12.20 -14.06 -20.90
CA LYS A 5 12.13 -13.12 -19.78
C LYS A 5 12.46 -13.95 -18.54
N ARG A 6 13.63 -13.71 -17.96
CA ARG A 6 14.00 -14.34 -16.71
C ARG A 6 13.11 -13.68 -15.67
N THR A 7 12.11 -14.38 -15.17
CA THR A 7 11.14 -13.86 -14.18
C THR A 7 11.39 -14.45 -12.79
N GLN A 8 12.43 -15.29 -12.67
CA GLN A 8 12.66 -16.16 -11.52
C GLN A 8 14.10 -16.07 -11.00
N ALA A 9 14.22 -16.07 -9.68
CA ALA A 9 15.44 -16.24 -8.89
C ALA A 9 15.11 -17.06 -7.62
N PRO A 10 16.11 -17.48 -6.83
CA PRO A 10 15.83 -18.05 -5.51
C PRO A 10 14.93 -17.15 -4.65
N GLU A 11 14.02 -17.74 -3.89
CA GLU A 11 13.17 -17.03 -2.94
C GLU A 11 13.99 -16.56 -1.72
N LEU A 12 13.47 -15.56 -1.01
CA LEU A 12 13.99 -15.14 0.29
C LEU A 12 13.39 -16.02 1.39
N GLU A 13 14.18 -16.31 2.42
CA GLU A 13 13.70 -16.97 3.63
C GLU A 13 13.86 -16.03 4.82
N VAL A 14 12.84 -15.93 5.67
CA VAL A 14 12.96 -15.31 6.99
C VAL A 14 12.85 -16.39 8.06
N THR A 15 13.85 -16.48 8.92
CA THR A 15 13.83 -17.37 10.08
C THR A 15 13.51 -16.57 11.33
N LEU A 16 12.55 -17.07 12.13
CA LEU A 16 12.42 -16.64 13.52
C LEU A 16 13.33 -17.52 14.36
N LEU A 17 14.23 -16.89 15.11
CA LEU A 17 15.09 -17.57 16.07
C LEU A 17 14.60 -17.33 17.49
N ARG A 18 14.66 -18.36 18.32
CA ARG A 18 14.58 -18.27 19.79
C ARG A 18 15.90 -18.71 20.39
N GLU A 19 16.58 -17.80 21.08
CA GLU A 19 17.91 -18.04 21.64
C GLU A 19 18.88 -18.66 20.61
N GLY A 20 18.80 -18.21 19.35
CA GLY A 20 19.62 -18.69 18.23
C GLY A 20 19.10 -19.96 17.53
N ILE A 21 18.04 -20.60 18.01
CA ILE A 21 17.45 -21.82 17.43
C ILE A 21 16.27 -21.47 16.53
N VAL A 22 16.21 -22.06 15.33
CA VAL A 22 15.12 -21.84 14.38
C VAL A 22 13.78 -22.34 14.95
N GLU A 23 12.84 -21.41 15.18
CA GLU A 23 11.47 -21.70 15.62
C GLU A 23 10.49 -21.77 14.47
N SER A 24 10.62 -20.87 13.48
CA SER A 24 9.77 -20.89 12.28
C SER A 24 10.47 -20.28 11.07
N LYS A 25 9.99 -20.64 9.87
CA LYS A 25 10.51 -20.17 8.58
C LYS A 25 9.38 -19.58 7.76
N HIS A 26 9.65 -18.48 7.07
CA HIS A 26 8.72 -17.79 6.19
C HIS A 26 9.34 -17.65 4.80
N ARG A 27 8.62 -18.07 3.75
CA ARG A 27 9.05 -17.90 2.35
C ARG A 27 8.55 -16.59 1.79
N VAL A 28 9.44 -15.83 1.16
CA VAL A 28 9.14 -14.49 0.67
C VAL A 28 9.59 -14.33 -0.78
N GLN A 29 8.74 -13.68 -1.55
CA GLN A 29 9.02 -13.32 -2.93
C GLN A 29 8.94 -11.80 -3.07
N ALA A 30 9.74 -11.24 -3.97
CA ALA A 30 9.80 -9.83 -4.24
C ALA A 30 10.12 -9.54 -5.70
N ALA A 31 9.63 -8.41 -6.19
CA ALA A 31 9.97 -7.88 -7.51
C ALA A 31 10.23 -6.38 -7.42
N VAL A 32 11.26 -5.92 -8.13
CA VAL A 32 11.57 -4.51 -8.33
C VAL A 32 11.31 -4.16 -9.79
N CYS A 33 10.59 -3.07 -10.03
CA CYS A 33 10.27 -2.59 -11.37
C CYS A 33 10.57 -1.11 -11.53
N ASP A 34 10.75 -0.67 -12.77
CA ASP A 34 10.77 0.75 -13.13
C ASP A 34 9.38 1.27 -13.55
N ASN A 35 9.27 2.58 -13.73
CA ASN A 35 8.04 3.27 -14.15
C ASN A 35 7.57 2.91 -15.58
N ARG A 36 8.38 2.17 -16.35
CA ARG A 36 8.05 1.62 -17.68
C ARG A 36 7.50 0.19 -17.61
N GLY A 37 7.43 -0.40 -16.41
CA GLY A 37 6.94 -1.75 -16.19
C GLY A 37 7.96 -2.85 -16.47
N ARG A 38 9.26 -2.50 -16.56
CA ARG A 38 10.34 -3.50 -16.68
C ARG A 38 10.69 -4.02 -15.30
N VAL A 39 10.75 -5.35 -15.16
CA VAL A 39 11.27 -6.00 -13.95
C VAL A 39 12.79 -5.88 -13.96
N LEU A 40 13.36 -5.23 -12.95
CA LEU A 40 14.80 -4.96 -12.82
C LEU A 40 15.49 -6.08 -12.03
N SER A 41 14.87 -6.49 -10.93
CA SER A 41 15.38 -7.55 -10.06
C SER A 41 14.24 -8.30 -9.40
N VAL A 42 14.51 -9.56 -9.02
CA VAL A 42 13.53 -10.45 -8.40
C VAL A 42 14.17 -11.31 -7.30
N ALA A 43 13.37 -11.69 -6.33
CA ALA A 43 13.61 -12.82 -5.45
C ALA A 43 12.35 -13.70 -5.50
N GLY A 44 12.49 -14.97 -5.87
CA GLY A 44 11.33 -15.78 -6.26
C GLY A 44 10.83 -15.42 -7.66
N ASN A 45 9.51 -15.33 -7.85
CA ASN A 45 8.88 -15.11 -9.16
C ASN A 45 8.10 -13.80 -9.23
N SER A 46 8.41 -12.93 -10.20
CA SER A 46 7.67 -11.67 -10.42
C SER A 46 6.21 -11.88 -10.82
N GLU A 47 5.87 -13.05 -11.37
CA GLU A 47 4.51 -13.41 -11.80
C GLU A 47 3.67 -14.01 -10.66
N THR A 48 4.25 -14.19 -9.46
CA THR A 48 3.48 -14.60 -8.29
C THR A 48 2.37 -13.60 -8.05
N ALA A 49 1.13 -14.10 -8.07
CA ALA A 49 -0.06 -13.28 -7.97
C ALA A 49 -0.71 -13.44 -6.60
N CYS A 50 -1.17 -12.31 -6.06
CA CYS A 50 -1.95 -12.27 -4.83
C CYS A 50 -2.91 -11.08 -4.85
N PHE A 51 -3.87 -11.04 -3.92
CA PHE A 51 -4.70 -9.85 -3.78
C PHE A 51 -3.84 -8.68 -3.28
N VAL A 52 -3.94 -7.53 -3.95
CA VAL A 52 -3.19 -6.31 -3.59
C VAL A 52 -3.65 -5.72 -2.25
N ARG A 53 -4.89 -6.03 -1.83
CA ARG A 53 -5.49 -5.57 -0.56
C ARG A 53 -5.30 -4.06 -0.36
N SER A 54 -4.94 -3.64 0.85
CA SER A 54 -4.76 -2.22 1.20
C SER A 54 -3.59 -1.53 0.51
N ALA A 55 -2.68 -2.24 -0.16
CA ALA A 55 -1.63 -1.60 -0.95
C ALA A 55 -2.19 -0.88 -2.20
N LEU A 56 -3.47 -1.09 -2.53
CA LEU A 56 -4.13 -0.40 -3.65
C LEU A 56 -4.59 1.02 -3.30
N LYS A 57 -4.70 1.39 -2.02
CA LYS A 57 -5.35 2.63 -1.58
C LYS A 57 -4.81 3.92 -2.21
N PRO A 58 -3.48 4.09 -2.43
CA PRO A 58 -2.97 5.25 -3.15
C PRO A 58 -3.58 5.37 -4.56
N PHE A 59 -3.75 4.25 -5.27
CA PHE A 59 -4.37 4.24 -6.60
C PHE A 59 -5.89 4.43 -6.56
N GLN A 60 -6.56 4.01 -5.48
CA GLN A 60 -7.97 4.34 -5.27
C GLN A 60 -8.16 5.86 -5.03
N ALA A 61 -7.20 6.51 -4.38
CA ALA A 61 -7.20 7.95 -4.15
C ALA A 61 -7.04 8.78 -5.43
N LEU A 62 -6.58 8.18 -6.54
CA LEU A 62 -6.57 8.84 -7.85
C LEU A 62 -7.96 9.26 -8.31
N ALA A 63 -9.02 8.57 -7.88
CA ALA A 63 -10.38 9.01 -8.15
C ALA A 63 -10.71 10.36 -7.48
N VAL A 64 -10.05 10.67 -6.35
CA VAL A 64 -10.24 11.91 -5.58
C VAL A 64 -9.41 13.05 -6.18
N THR A 65 -8.13 12.82 -6.45
CA THR A 65 -7.24 13.84 -7.04
C THR A 65 -7.63 14.19 -8.47
N ALA A 66 -7.89 13.19 -9.31
CA ALA A 66 -8.16 13.42 -10.73
C ALA A 66 -9.59 13.91 -11.06
N SER A 67 -10.47 14.05 -10.06
CA SER A 67 -11.87 14.44 -10.28
C SER A 67 -12.17 15.89 -9.92
N GLY A 68 -11.25 16.59 -9.26
CA GLY A 68 -11.46 17.92 -8.68
C GLY A 68 -12.15 17.90 -7.31
N THR A 69 -12.26 16.72 -6.67
CA THR A 69 -12.89 16.58 -5.35
C THR A 69 -12.13 17.34 -4.26
N LEU A 70 -10.79 17.36 -4.32
CA LEU A 70 -9.99 18.08 -3.34
C LEU A 70 -10.28 19.58 -3.39
N GLU A 71 -10.29 20.17 -4.59
CA GLU A 71 -10.53 21.60 -4.79
C GLU A 71 -11.97 21.97 -4.44
N ARG A 72 -12.95 21.18 -4.89
CA ARG A 72 -14.37 21.48 -4.66
C ARG A 72 -14.72 21.57 -3.17
N TYR A 73 -14.20 20.65 -2.37
CA TYR A 73 -14.49 20.57 -0.94
C TYR A 73 -13.35 21.09 -0.07
N GLU A 74 -12.36 21.74 -0.69
CA GLU A 74 -11.20 22.32 -0.02
C GLU A 74 -10.57 21.33 0.98
N LEU A 75 -10.34 20.10 0.50
CA LEU A 75 -9.70 19.03 1.26
C LEU A 75 -8.19 19.19 1.22
N THR A 76 -7.55 18.93 2.35
CA THR A 76 -6.12 19.14 2.57
C THR A 76 -5.30 17.89 2.24
N ASP A 77 -3.98 18.02 2.23
CA ASP A 77 -3.07 16.87 2.14
C ASP A 77 -3.27 15.89 3.30
N ARG A 78 -3.67 16.36 4.49
CA ARG A 78 -4.00 15.50 5.63
C ARG A 78 -5.27 14.69 5.37
N ASP A 79 -6.25 15.27 4.67
CA ASP A 79 -7.46 14.57 4.22
C ASP A 79 -7.11 13.51 3.17
N LEU A 80 -6.25 13.84 2.21
CA LEU A 80 -5.78 12.88 1.21
C LEU A 80 -4.96 11.74 1.83
N ALA A 81 -4.15 12.04 2.85
CA ALA A 81 -3.41 11.03 3.59
C ALA A 81 -4.35 10.04 4.29
N ILE A 82 -5.39 10.53 5.00
CA ILE A 82 -6.34 9.62 5.65
C ILE A 82 -7.11 8.78 4.63
N ILE A 83 -7.39 9.31 3.42
CA ILE A 83 -8.01 8.55 2.32
C ILE A 83 -7.12 7.38 1.87
N CYS A 84 -5.80 7.54 1.89
CA CYS A 84 -4.82 6.50 1.55
C CYS A 84 -4.53 5.51 2.68
N SER A 85 -5.09 5.73 3.87
CA SER A 85 -4.65 5.06 5.10
C SER A 85 -5.11 3.62 5.28
N SER A 86 -4.32 2.85 6.05
CA SER A 86 -4.75 1.67 6.80
C SER A 86 -4.70 1.96 8.30
N HIS A 87 -5.41 3.00 8.73
CA HIS A 87 -5.25 3.60 10.04
C HIS A 87 -5.68 2.70 11.22
N GLN A 88 -5.29 3.06 12.43
CA GLN A 88 -5.60 2.29 13.65
C GLN A 88 -6.94 2.65 14.31
N GLY A 89 -7.64 3.65 13.76
CA GLY A 89 -8.93 4.09 14.30
C GLY A 89 -8.76 4.85 15.61
N THR A 90 -7.63 5.55 15.75
CA THR A 90 -7.41 6.50 16.85
C THR A 90 -8.44 7.63 16.78
N ILE A 91 -8.60 8.38 17.87
CA ILE A 91 -9.51 9.53 17.90
C ILE A 91 -9.14 10.54 16.82
N GLU A 92 -7.85 10.84 16.67
CA GLU A 92 -7.33 11.78 15.66
C GLU A 92 -7.64 11.32 14.23
N GLN A 93 -7.34 10.06 13.90
CA GLN A 93 -7.59 9.50 12.57
C GLN A 93 -9.10 9.47 12.27
N SER A 94 -9.92 9.06 13.25
CA SER A 94 -11.38 9.02 13.10
C SER A 94 -11.98 10.42 12.91
N ARG A 95 -11.44 11.43 13.60
CA ARG A 95 -11.81 12.84 13.39
C ARG A 95 -11.44 13.32 11.99
N GLN A 96 -10.28 12.91 11.47
CA GLN A 96 -9.90 13.27 10.10
C GLN A 96 -10.83 12.64 9.06
N VAL A 97 -11.24 11.37 9.24
CA VAL A 97 -12.25 10.75 8.35
C VAL A 97 -13.59 11.49 8.43
N PHE A 98 -14.02 11.84 9.64
CA PHE A 98 -15.22 12.65 9.83
C PHE A 98 -15.10 14.02 9.14
N ASN A 99 -13.94 14.67 9.22
CA ASN A 99 -13.69 15.95 8.54
C ASN A 99 -13.90 15.86 7.03
N VAL A 100 -13.39 14.81 6.38
CA VAL A 100 -13.61 14.56 4.95
C VAL A 100 -15.11 14.49 4.63
N LEU A 101 -15.87 13.71 5.39
CA LEU A 101 -17.30 13.56 5.19
C LEU A 101 -18.06 14.86 5.44
N TRP A 102 -17.72 15.57 6.52
CA TRP A 102 -18.34 16.82 6.91
C TRP A 102 -18.14 17.92 5.85
N ARG A 103 -16.92 18.06 5.31
CA ARG A 103 -16.62 19.02 4.22
C ARG A 103 -17.41 18.73 2.94
N CYS A 104 -17.82 17.48 2.76
CA CYS A 104 -18.61 17.04 1.61
C CYS A 104 -20.14 17.04 1.89
N ASP A 105 -20.58 17.45 3.09
CA ASP A 105 -21.98 17.37 3.53
C ASP A 105 -22.54 15.92 3.48
N ILE A 106 -21.76 14.96 3.99
CA ILE A 106 -22.10 13.54 3.99
C ILE A 106 -22.25 13.02 5.42
N ASP A 107 -23.38 12.38 5.70
CA ASP A 107 -23.63 11.73 6.98
C ASP A 107 -22.72 10.50 7.17
N PRO A 108 -22.02 10.34 8.33
CA PRO A 108 -21.18 9.17 8.60
C PRO A 108 -21.87 7.81 8.49
N SER A 109 -23.19 7.73 8.61
CA SER A 109 -23.99 6.51 8.39
C SER A 109 -23.93 5.99 6.95
N LYS A 110 -23.47 6.81 5.98
CA LYS A 110 -23.22 6.39 4.59
C LYS A 110 -21.95 5.54 4.45
N LEU A 111 -21.09 5.49 5.47
CA LEU A 111 -19.96 4.55 5.49
C LEU A 111 -20.50 3.10 5.51
N GLN A 112 -20.06 2.30 4.54
CA GLN A 112 -20.44 0.90 4.40
C GLN A 112 -19.32 -0.06 4.83
N CYS A 113 -18.18 0.46 5.30
CA CYS A 113 -17.21 -0.36 6.01
C CYS A 113 -17.78 -0.79 7.37
N PRO A 114 -17.44 -1.99 7.85
CA PRO A 114 -17.99 -2.51 9.09
C PRO A 114 -17.47 -1.72 10.30
N ILE A 115 -18.16 -1.82 11.44
CA ILE A 115 -17.65 -1.34 12.72
C ILE A 115 -16.64 -2.39 13.22
N PRO A 116 -15.37 -2.01 13.51
CA PRO A 116 -14.41 -2.97 14.06
C PRO A 116 -14.85 -3.51 15.41
N GLU A 117 -14.40 -4.72 15.74
CA GLU A 117 -14.61 -5.30 17.06
C GLU A 117 -14.10 -4.37 18.18
N GLY A 118 -14.90 -4.22 19.24
CA GLY A 118 -14.60 -3.34 20.37
C GLY A 118 -14.65 -1.83 20.06
N LYS A 119 -15.12 -1.42 18.88
CA LYS A 119 -15.29 -0.01 18.47
C LYS A 119 -16.76 0.37 18.39
N LYS A 120 -17.04 1.67 18.27
CA LYS A 120 -18.40 2.23 18.31
C LYS A 120 -18.87 2.78 16.96
N SER A 121 -17.99 2.93 15.98
CA SER A 121 -18.30 3.57 14.70
C SER A 121 -17.44 3.04 13.57
N SER A 122 -18.02 3.01 12.35
CA SER A 122 -17.31 2.71 11.11
C SER A 122 -16.19 3.71 10.82
N LEU A 123 -16.22 4.93 11.38
CA LEU A 123 -15.10 5.88 11.33
C LEU A 123 -13.80 5.28 11.85
N GLN A 124 -13.88 4.34 12.79
CA GLN A 124 -12.72 3.70 13.41
C GLN A 124 -12.20 2.50 12.60
N TYR A 125 -12.86 2.13 11.51
CA TYR A 125 -12.42 1.06 10.63
C TYR A 125 -11.20 1.48 9.82
N ASN A 126 -10.18 0.63 9.69
CA ASN A 126 -8.92 0.96 9.03
C ASN A 126 -9.02 1.36 7.54
N CYS A 127 -10.20 1.21 6.93
CA CYS A 127 -10.50 1.63 5.57
C CYS A 127 -11.49 2.79 5.50
N SER A 128 -11.97 3.34 6.61
CA SER A 128 -13.03 4.36 6.58
C SER A 128 -12.60 5.61 5.81
N GLY A 129 -11.30 5.97 5.82
CA GLY A 129 -10.75 7.02 4.97
C GLY A 129 -10.94 6.79 3.46
N LYS A 130 -10.62 5.60 2.93
CA LYS A 130 -10.86 5.30 1.50
C LYS A 130 -12.35 5.33 1.15
N HIS A 131 -13.21 4.96 2.10
CA HIS A 131 -14.67 5.04 1.93
C HIS A 131 -15.14 6.50 1.90
N ALA A 132 -14.64 7.36 2.79
CA ALA A 132 -14.92 8.78 2.77
C ALA A 132 -14.47 9.43 1.45
N GLY A 133 -13.30 9.07 0.93
CA GLY A 133 -12.84 9.53 -0.39
C GLY A 133 -13.76 9.09 -1.53
N MET A 134 -14.18 7.81 -1.57
CA MET A 134 -15.15 7.34 -2.57
C MET A 134 -16.50 8.06 -2.48
N LEU A 135 -17.01 8.29 -1.26
CA LEU A 135 -18.25 9.01 -1.03
C LEU A 135 -18.16 10.49 -1.44
N ALA A 136 -17.02 11.14 -1.18
CA ALA A 136 -16.75 12.52 -1.62
C ALA A 136 -16.81 12.65 -3.16
N VAL A 137 -16.25 11.69 -3.89
CA VAL A 137 -16.36 11.65 -5.37
C VAL A 137 -17.80 11.39 -5.80
N CYS A 138 -18.51 10.47 -5.13
CA CYS A 138 -19.93 10.25 -5.41
C CYS A 138 -20.76 11.52 -5.21
N GLN A 139 -20.52 12.27 -4.12
CA GLN A 139 -21.20 13.54 -3.87
C GLN A 139 -20.91 14.56 -4.98
N LEU A 140 -19.64 14.72 -5.37
CA LEU A 140 -19.24 15.63 -6.44
C LEU A 140 -19.94 15.33 -7.77
N ARG A 141 -20.07 14.03 -8.08
CA ARG A 141 -20.60 13.55 -9.37
C ARG A 141 -22.09 13.23 -9.33
N HIS A 142 -22.76 13.48 -8.20
CA HIS A 142 -24.15 13.10 -7.97
C HIS A 142 -24.42 11.60 -8.24
N TRP A 143 -23.50 10.74 -7.84
CA TRP A 143 -23.63 9.28 -7.97
C TRP A 143 -24.24 8.65 -6.71
N PRO A 144 -24.92 7.48 -6.84
CA PRO A 144 -25.56 6.81 -5.72
C PRO A 144 -24.60 6.44 -4.58
N MET A 145 -24.90 6.86 -3.34
CA MET A 145 -24.08 6.54 -2.17
C MET A 145 -24.43 5.20 -1.52
N GLU A 146 -25.57 4.62 -1.87
CA GLU A 146 -26.06 3.38 -1.27
C GLU A 146 -25.42 2.15 -1.91
N THR A 147 -24.78 2.32 -3.07
CA THR A 147 -24.28 1.21 -3.89
C THR A 147 -22.84 1.36 -4.35
N TYR A 148 -22.09 2.31 -3.76
CA TYR A 148 -20.71 2.62 -4.19
C TYR A 148 -19.72 1.46 -4.09
N LEU A 149 -20.00 0.42 -3.31
CA LEU A 149 -19.17 -0.78 -3.22
C LEU A 149 -19.43 -1.81 -4.35
N ARG A 150 -20.51 -1.65 -5.13
CA ARG A 150 -20.84 -2.58 -6.23
C ARG A 150 -19.82 -2.40 -7.35
N ARG A 151 -19.30 -3.50 -7.91
CA ARG A 151 -18.30 -3.48 -8.99
C ARG A 151 -18.70 -2.61 -10.18
N LYS A 152 -19.98 -2.63 -10.57
CA LYS A 152 -20.53 -1.84 -11.68
C LYS A 152 -20.83 -0.38 -11.32
N HIS A 153 -20.63 0.04 -10.07
CA HIS A 153 -20.85 1.41 -9.67
C HIS A 153 -19.83 2.34 -10.35
N PRO A 154 -20.24 3.55 -10.80
CA PRO A 154 -19.33 4.48 -11.49
C PRO A 154 -18.01 4.75 -10.76
N ILE A 155 -18.01 4.90 -9.42
CA ILE A 155 -16.76 5.07 -8.66
C ILE A 155 -15.81 3.88 -8.75
N GLN A 156 -16.33 2.64 -8.77
CA GLN A 156 -15.49 1.44 -8.87
C GLN A 156 -14.95 1.28 -10.29
N GLN A 157 -15.74 1.64 -11.30
CA GLN A 157 -15.31 1.68 -12.70
C GLN A 157 -14.24 2.76 -12.92
N LEU A 158 -14.40 3.94 -12.31
CA LEU A 158 -13.39 5.00 -12.34
C LEU A 158 -12.06 4.54 -11.72
N ILE A 159 -12.11 3.94 -10.52
CA ILE A 159 -10.92 3.41 -9.85
C ILE A 159 -10.26 2.32 -10.70
N LEU A 160 -11.05 1.36 -11.22
CA LEU A 160 -10.54 0.29 -12.07
C LEU A 160 -9.89 0.86 -13.34
N GLY A 161 -10.53 1.82 -14.01
CA GLY A 161 -9.99 2.50 -15.18
C GLY A 161 -8.62 3.13 -14.90
N LYS A 162 -8.46 3.83 -13.78
CA LYS A 162 -7.16 4.41 -13.39
C LYS A 162 -6.08 3.35 -13.19
N VAL A 163 -6.41 2.22 -12.56
CA VAL A 163 -5.45 1.13 -12.35
C VAL A 163 -5.12 0.42 -13.67
N ALA A 164 -6.13 0.22 -14.53
CA ALA A 164 -6.00 -0.34 -15.88
C ALA A 164 -5.08 0.51 -16.77
N ASP A 165 -5.28 1.82 -16.79
CA ASP A 165 -4.44 2.78 -17.51
C ASP A 165 -2.98 2.71 -17.04
N LEU A 166 -2.75 2.68 -15.73
CA LEU A 166 -1.41 2.58 -15.16
C LEU A 166 -0.72 1.26 -15.48
N LEU A 167 -1.46 0.15 -15.55
CA LEU A 167 -0.91 -1.16 -15.90
C LEU A 167 -0.88 -1.42 -17.41
N ALA A 168 -1.43 -0.51 -18.23
CA ALA A 168 -1.65 -0.73 -19.66
C ALA A 168 -2.35 -2.07 -19.96
N MET A 169 -3.33 -2.41 -19.12
CA MET A 169 -4.07 -3.68 -19.18
C MET A 169 -5.57 -3.39 -19.27
N PRO A 170 -6.33 -4.06 -20.16
CA PRO A 170 -7.78 -3.89 -20.24
C PRO A 170 -8.48 -4.17 -18.90
N ALA A 171 -9.50 -3.37 -18.57
CA ALA A 171 -10.23 -3.47 -17.31
C ALA A 171 -10.90 -4.85 -17.11
N GLU A 172 -11.24 -5.52 -18.21
CA GLU A 172 -11.90 -6.82 -18.24
C GLU A 172 -10.97 -7.97 -17.80
N GLU A 173 -9.66 -7.78 -17.89
CA GLU A 173 -8.65 -8.77 -17.49
C GLU A 173 -8.41 -8.78 -15.98
N PHE A 174 -8.90 -7.78 -15.24
CA PHE A 174 -8.73 -7.71 -13.79
C PHE A 174 -9.62 -8.72 -13.07
N ILE A 175 -8.99 -9.69 -12.41
CA ILE A 175 -9.68 -10.58 -11.47
C ILE A 175 -9.96 -9.80 -10.19
N SER A 176 -11.24 -9.61 -9.88
CA SER A 176 -11.69 -8.82 -8.71
C SER A 176 -12.42 -9.66 -7.66
N ALA A 177 -12.11 -9.41 -6.39
CA ALA A 177 -12.79 -10.00 -5.23
C ALA A 177 -13.33 -8.90 -4.31
N ARG A 178 -14.11 -9.29 -3.30
CA ARG A 178 -14.55 -8.40 -2.23
C ARG A 178 -13.51 -8.43 -1.11
N ASP A 179 -13.08 -7.25 -0.65
CA ASP A 179 -12.22 -7.06 0.52
C ASP A 179 -13.06 -7.03 1.81
N ASP A 180 -12.43 -7.10 2.98
CA ASP A 180 -13.11 -7.20 4.28
C ASP A 180 -13.95 -5.95 4.60
N CYS A 181 -13.55 -4.82 4.02
CA CYS A 181 -14.30 -3.56 4.09
C CYS A 181 -15.52 -3.50 3.15
N GLY A 182 -15.69 -4.51 2.29
CA GLY A 182 -16.75 -4.60 1.29
C GLY A 182 -16.40 -4.03 -0.09
N ALA A 183 -15.35 -3.21 -0.22
CA ALA A 183 -14.90 -2.68 -1.52
C ALA A 183 -14.19 -3.73 -2.39
N PRO A 184 -14.14 -3.56 -3.72
CA PRO A 184 -13.33 -4.39 -4.60
C PRO A 184 -11.83 -4.36 -4.28
N THR A 185 -11.17 -5.50 -4.47
CA THR A 185 -9.71 -5.65 -4.52
C THR A 185 -9.33 -6.54 -5.70
N TYR A 186 -8.11 -6.40 -6.21
CA TYR A 186 -7.67 -7.06 -7.45
C TYR A 186 -6.55 -8.07 -7.19
N PHE A 187 -6.58 -9.16 -7.94
CA PHE A 187 -5.53 -10.17 -7.94
C PHE A 187 -4.46 -9.76 -8.95
N LEU A 188 -3.29 -9.34 -8.47
CA LEU A 188 -2.21 -8.79 -9.28
C LEU A 188 -0.92 -9.57 -9.05
N GLN A 189 -0.07 -9.61 -10.08
CA GLN A 189 1.29 -10.12 -9.99
C GLN A 189 2.21 -9.15 -9.23
N LEU A 190 3.27 -9.66 -8.61
CA LEU A 190 4.27 -8.81 -7.93
C LEU A 190 4.88 -7.78 -8.87
N GLY A 191 5.20 -8.15 -10.12
CA GLY A 191 5.71 -7.21 -11.12
C GLY A 191 4.71 -6.08 -11.42
N GLN A 192 3.41 -6.38 -11.46
CA GLN A 192 2.36 -5.37 -11.66
C GLN A 192 2.27 -4.43 -10.44
N MET A 193 2.29 -4.98 -9.22
CA MET A 193 2.28 -4.17 -7.99
C MET A 193 3.53 -3.27 -7.89
N ALA A 194 4.71 -3.81 -8.19
CA ALA A 194 5.96 -3.06 -8.21
C ALA A 194 5.93 -1.94 -9.26
N SER A 195 5.41 -2.22 -10.46
CA SER A 195 5.25 -1.23 -11.53
C SER A 195 4.29 -0.10 -11.15
N LEU A 196 3.20 -0.41 -10.44
CA LEU A 196 2.28 0.60 -9.90
C LEU A 196 3.01 1.55 -8.94
N TYR A 197 3.82 1.03 -8.02
CA TYR A 197 4.58 1.87 -7.08
C TYR A 197 5.72 2.63 -7.75
N ALA A 198 6.32 2.06 -8.80
CA ALA A 198 7.31 2.74 -9.62
C ALA A 198 6.71 3.96 -10.34
N LYS A 199 5.49 3.82 -10.87
CA LYS A 199 4.73 4.93 -11.47
C LYS A 199 4.31 5.96 -10.44
N LEU A 200 3.80 5.51 -9.28
CA LEU A 200 3.44 6.40 -8.17
C LEU A 200 4.62 7.27 -7.73
N ALA A 201 5.82 6.69 -7.66
CA ALA A 201 7.02 7.36 -7.19
C ALA A 201 7.81 8.11 -8.30
N SER A 202 7.35 8.08 -9.55
CA SER A 202 8.09 8.66 -10.68
C SER A 202 8.17 10.18 -10.71
N GLY A 203 7.17 10.88 -10.18
CA GLY A 203 7.04 12.34 -10.31
C GLY A 203 6.49 12.82 -11.65
N ASP A 204 6.13 11.91 -12.56
CA ASP A 204 5.67 12.27 -13.92
C ASP A 204 4.17 12.66 -13.99
N ASN A 205 3.46 12.63 -12.87
CA ASN A 205 2.02 12.86 -12.81
C ASN A 205 1.62 13.63 -11.56
N VAL A 206 1.00 14.80 -11.74
CA VAL A 206 0.63 15.73 -10.67
C VAL A 206 -0.34 15.11 -9.65
N ASP A 207 -1.28 14.28 -10.09
CA ASP A 207 -2.24 13.62 -9.19
C ASP A 207 -1.55 12.60 -8.28
N MET A 208 -0.61 11.82 -8.83
CA MET A 208 0.21 10.87 -8.07
C MET A 208 1.19 11.60 -7.15
N GLU A 209 1.82 12.68 -7.61
CA GLU A 209 2.74 13.49 -6.82
C GLU A 209 2.05 14.06 -5.57
N ARG A 210 0.82 14.55 -5.70
CA ARG A 210 0.01 15.02 -4.56
C ARG A 210 -0.27 13.89 -3.55
N ILE A 211 -0.56 12.67 -4.04
CA ILE A 211 -0.76 11.50 -3.17
C ILE A 211 0.53 11.15 -2.43
N VAL A 212 1.67 11.11 -3.14
CA VAL A 212 2.99 10.86 -2.53
C VAL A 212 3.26 11.89 -1.44
N ARG A 213 3.12 13.18 -1.77
CA ARG A 213 3.32 14.29 -0.83
C ARG A 213 2.43 14.14 0.41
N ALA A 214 1.14 13.90 0.24
CA ALA A 214 0.21 13.71 1.34
C ALA A 214 0.63 12.55 2.26
N MET A 215 1.01 11.41 1.68
CA MET A 215 1.41 10.24 2.44
C MET A 215 2.74 10.45 3.20
N THR A 216 3.74 11.07 2.55
CA THR A 216 5.07 11.27 3.16
C THR A 216 5.12 12.41 4.15
N HIS A 217 4.27 13.44 4.01
CA HIS A 217 4.16 14.55 4.97
C HIS A 217 3.24 14.22 6.16
N HIS A 218 2.28 13.31 5.99
CA HIS A 218 1.38 12.86 7.05
C HIS A 218 1.42 11.34 7.28
N PRO A 219 2.60 10.73 7.50
CA PRO A 219 2.76 9.28 7.57
C PRO A 219 1.97 8.67 8.74
N VAL A 220 1.78 9.41 9.83
CA VAL A 220 0.95 9.00 10.98
C VAL A 220 -0.52 8.82 10.60
N MET A 221 -1.03 9.57 9.63
CA MET A 221 -2.39 9.35 9.14
C MET A 221 -2.50 8.02 8.39
N ILE A 222 -1.42 7.53 7.78
CA ILE A 222 -1.41 6.32 6.94
C ILE A 222 -1.53 5.05 7.78
N ALA A 223 -0.63 4.84 8.74
CA ALA A 223 -0.61 3.63 9.55
C ALA A 223 -0.68 3.93 11.07
N GLY A 224 -0.41 5.16 11.49
CA GLY A 224 -0.33 5.55 12.91
C GLY A 224 1.08 5.39 13.49
N GLU A 225 1.28 5.97 14.67
CA GLU A 225 2.55 5.97 15.40
C GLU A 225 3.14 4.56 15.57
N GLY A 226 4.46 4.42 15.36
CA GLY A 226 5.23 3.19 15.56
C GLY A 226 4.97 2.08 14.53
N LYS A 227 4.11 2.31 13.52
CA LYS A 227 3.89 1.34 12.45
C LYS A 227 4.95 1.47 11.36
N PHE A 228 5.31 0.34 10.76
CA PHE A 228 6.39 0.23 9.78
C PHE A 228 6.30 1.27 8.65
N ASP A 229 5.14 1.41 7.99
CA ASP A 229 4.94 2.41 6.92
C ASP A 229 5.20 3.84 7.42
N THR A 230 4.76 4.15 8.65
CA THR A 230 4.93 5.47 9.26
C THR A 230 6.41 5.75 9.54
N GLU A 231 7.08 4.83 10.22
CA GLU A 231 8.46 5.00 10.64
C GLU A 231 9.42 4.98 9.45
N LEU A 232 9.17 4.13 8.45
CA LEU A 232 9.97 4.12 7.23
C LEU A 232 9.89 5.46 6.48
N MET A 233 8.70 6.01 6.26
CA MET A 233 8.54 7.31 5.59
C MET A 233 9.13 8.47 6.42
N ARG A 234 9.06 8.41 7.75
CA ARG A 234 9.68 9.40 8.64
C ARG A 234 11.21 9.37 8.59
N LEU A 235 11.81 8.19 8.78
CA LEU A 235 13.26 8.03 8.85
C LEU A 235 13.94 8.35 7.52
N THR A 236 13.25 8.10 6.41
CA THR A 236 13.72 8.45 5.05
C THR A 236 13.32 9.86 4.62
N GLN A 237 12.65 10.64 5.47
CA GLN A 237 12.19 12.01 5.16
C GLN A 237 11.39 12.09 3.86
N GLY A 238 10.62 11.05 3.54
CA GLY A 238 9.80 10.98 2.33
C GLY A 238 10.53 10.59 1.05
N GLU A 239 11.81 10.21 1.10
CA GLU A 239 12.52 9.68 -0.07
C GLU A 239 11.95 8.33 -0.55
N VAL A 240 11.24 7.61 0.33
CA VAL A 240 10.43 6.46 -0.06
C VAL A 240 8.99 6.64 0.36
N ILE A 241 8.07 6.11 -0.44
CA ILE A 241 6.66 5.95 -0.07
C ILE A 241 6.39 4.47 0.23
N SER A 242 5.68 4.19 1.32
CA SER A 242 5.45 2.82 1.79
C SER A 242 3.98 2.56 2.09
N LYS A 243 3.48 1.39 1.70
CA LYS A 243 2.12 0.97 2.01
C LYS A 243 1.99 -0.54 2.15
N ALA A 244 1.59 -0.97 3.34
CA ALA A 244 1.24 -2.36 3.60
C ALA A 244 -0.14 -2.73 3.03
N GLY A 245 -0.21 -3.94 2.50
CA GLY A 245 -1.41 -4.75 2.28
C GLY A 245 -1.56 -5.83 3.37
N ALA A 246 -2.77 -6.36 3.53
CA ALA A 246 -2.99 -7.53 4.38
C ALA A 246 -2.35 -8.78 3.75
N GLU A 247 -2.28 -9.88 4.51
CA GLU A 247 -1.72 -11.14 4.01
C GLU A 247 -0.29 -11.00 3.47
N GLY A 248 0.59 -10.30 4.20
CA GLY A 248 2.03 -10.27 3.92
C GLY A 248 2.45 -9.51 2.67
N VAL A 249 1.62 -8.58 2.17
CA VAL A 249 1.92 -7.72 1.02
C VAL A 249 2.54 -6.41 1.48
N GLN A 250 3.72 -6.05 0.97
CA GLN A 250 4.31 -4.71 1.15
C GLN A 250 4.63 -4.11 -0.22
N CYS A 251 4.32 -2.84 -0.41
CA CYS A 251 4.74 -2.12 -1.60
C CYS A 251 5.41 -0.80 -1.23
N ILE A 252 6.51 -0.50 -1.92
CA ILE A 252 7.39 0.64 -1.63
C ILE A 252 7.82 1.28 -2.95
N GLY A 253 7.85 2.61 -3.03
CA GLY A 253 8.36 3.34 -4.19
C GLY A 253 9.50 4.29 -3.79
N ARG A 254 10.52 4.40 -4.63
CA ARG A 254 11.63 5.34 -4.48
C ARG A 254 11.28 6.66 -5.17
N VAL A 255 10.97 7.68 -4.37
CA VAL A 255 10.41 8.95 -4.84
C VAL A 255 11.46 9.70 -5.69
N GLY A 256 11.06 10.10 -6.89
CA GLY A 256 11.91 10.81 -7.85
C GLY A 256 12.77 9.91 -8.74
N GLU A 257 12.90 8.62 -8.42
CA GLU A 257 13.70 7.67 -9.22
C GLU A 257 12.84 6.71 -10.05
N GLY A 258 11.51 6.73 -9.86
CA GLY A 258 10.58 5.92 -10.65
C GLY A 258 10.81 4.42 -10.50
N MET A 259 11.24 3.97 -9.32
CA MET A 259 11.39 2.55 -8.98
C MET A 259 10.37 2.12 -7.94
N GLY A 260 9.90 0.89 -8.05
CA GLY A 260 8.92 0.31 -7.13
C GLY A 260 9.29 -1.13 -6.76
N LEU A 261 8.99 -1.49 -5.53
CA LEU A 261 9.23 -2.79 -4.91
C LEU A 261 7.89 -3.34 -4.43
N ALA A 262 7.61 -4.61 -4.76
CA ALA A 262 6.52 -5.37 -4.19
C ALA A 262 7.06 -6.63 -3.51
N ILE A 263 6.55 -6.93 -2.32
CA ILE A 263 6.94 -8.08 -1.50
C ILE A 263 5.68 -8.87 -1.15
N LYS A 264 5.76 -10.19 -1.22
CA LYS A 264 4.74 -11.11 -0.72
C LYS A 264 5.38 -12.17 0.17
N VAL A 265 5.02 -12.16 1.44
CA VAL A 265 5.26 -13.28 2.36
C VAL A 265 4.18 -14.33 2.13
N THR A 266 4.58 -15.55 1.80
CA THR A 266 3.67 -16.60 1.33
C THR A 266 2.55 -16.91 2.33
N ASP A 267 2.89 -17.01 3.62
CA ASP A 267 1.97 -17.32 4.72
C ASP A 267 1.27 -16.09 5.33
N GLY A 268 1.49 -14.91 4.77
CA GLY A 268 0.86 -13.66 5.23
C GLY A 268 1.47 -13.02 6.48
N SER A 269 2.59 -13.53 6.98
CA SER A 269 3.25 -13.06 8.20
C SER A 269 3.77 -11.61 8.10
N LYS A 270 3.20 -10.71 8.93
CA LYS A 270 3.60 -9.29 9.01
C LYS A 270 5.02 -9.08 9.55
N ARG A 271 5.47 -9.92 10.48
CA ARG A 271 6.82 -9.80 11.05
C ARG A 271 7.90 -10.11 10.01
N ALA A 272 7.67 -11.14 9.19
CA ALA A 272 8.54 -11.50 8.08
C ALA A 272 8.52 -10.42 6.98
N GLN A 273 7.34 -9.83 6.74
CA GLN A 273 7.16 -8.75 5.77
C GLN A 273 8.06 -7.55 6.09
N TYR A 274 8.11 -7.09 7.35
CA TYR A 274 8.95 -5.96 7.74
C TYR A 274 10.44 -6.31 7.67
N ALA A 275 10.82 -7.52 8.10
CA ALA A 275 12.20 -7.98 8.04
C ALA A 275 12.74 -7.98 6.61
N VAL A 276 11.98 -8.55 5.66
CA VAL A 276 12.39 -8.54 4.24
C VAL A 276 12.40 -7.14 3.66
N ALA A 277 11.42 -6.28 4.00
CA ALA A 277 11.42 -4.90 3.51
C ALA A 277 12.71 -4.16 3.91
N ILE A 278 13.13 -4.25 5.17
CA ILE A 278 14.36 -3.60 5.65
C ILE A 278 15.58 -4.14 4.91
N GLN A 279 15.70 -5.47 4.80
CA GLN A 279 16.82 -6.11 4.11
C GLN A 279 16.90 -5.70 2.64
N LEU A 280 15.78 -5.72 1.91
CA LEU A 280 15.76 -5.35 0.49
C LEU A 280 16.03 -3.87 0.28
N LEU A 281 15.48 -2.98 1.11
CA LEU A 281 15.78 -1.55 1.01
C LEU A 281 17.26 -1.26 1.26
N LYS A 282 17.90 -1.99 2.18
CA LYS A 282 19.35 -1.91 2.40
C LYS A 282 20.14 -2.41 1.19
N GLN A 283 19.77 -3.57 0.63
CA GLN A 283 20.41 -4.13 -0.57
C GLN A 283 20.30 -3.20 -1.79
N LEU A 284 19.15 -2.56 -1.96
CA LEU A 284 18.88 -1.62 -3.06
C LEU A 284 19.49 -0.23 -2.82
N GLY A 285 20.03 0.05 -1.63
CA GLY A 285 20.56 1.37 -1.27
C GLY A 285 19.48 2.45 -1.10
N TRP A 286 18.21 2.06 -0.88
CA TRP A 286 17.10 3.01 -0.70
C TRP A 286 17.00 3.57 0.72
N ILE A 287 17.74 2.96 1.66
CA ILE A 287 17.91 3.43 3.02
C ILE A 287 19.38 3.35 3.42
N THR A 288 19.81 4.25 4.31
CA THR A 288 21.17 4.24 4.86
C THR A 288 21.35 3.09 5.87
N ALA A 289 22.61 2.75 6.18
CA ALA A 289 22.91 1.76 7.21
C ALA A 289 22.29 2.11 8.57
N THR A 290 22.36 3.39 8.96
CA THR A 290 21.76 3.89 10.21
C THR A 290 20.23 3.72 10.24
N ILE A 291 19.53 4.05 9.14
CA ILE A 291 18.07 3.83 9.06
C ILE A 291 17.75 2.33 9.15
N ALA A 292 18.52 1.49 8.45
CA ALA A 292 18.34 0.05 8.50
C ALA A 292 18.56 -0.51 9.92
N GLU A 293 19.55 -0.02 10.67
CA GLU A 293 19.80 -0.40 12.07
C GLU A 293 18.63 0.00 12.97
N THR A 294 18.19 1.26 12.94
CA THR A 294 17.04 1.74 13.75
C THR A 294 15.77 0.92 13.47
N LEU A 295 15.47 0.64 12.20
CA LEU A 295 14.34 -0.20 11.83
C LEU A 295 14.52 -1.66 12.29
N SER A 296 15.74 -2.19 12.24
CA SER A 296 16.05 -3.55 12.67
C SER A 296 15.86 -3.73 14.17
N GLU A 297 16.33 -2.78 14.98
CA GLU A 297 16.11 -2.79 16.44
C GLU A 297 14.62 -2.80 16.79
N THR A 298 13.81 -2.06 16.02
CA THR A 298 12.37 -1.94 16.27
C THR A 298 11.57 -3.14 15.79
N TYR A 299 11.92 -3.72 14.63
CA TYR A 299 11.05 -4.68 13.93
C TYR A 299 11.63 -6.10 13.78
N LEU A 300 12.95 -6.29 13.92
CA LEU A 300 13.58 -7.60 13.83
C LEU A 300 13.85 -8.19 15.22
N THR A 301 14.10 -7.36 16.23
CA THR A 301 14.25 -7.80 17.63
C THR A 301 12.89 -7.77 18.33
N LEU A 302 12.25 -8.95 18.45
CA LEU A 302 10.89 -9.07 19.01
C LEU A 302 10.88 -9.19 20.53
N SER A 303 11.96 -9.71 21.12
CA SER A 303 12.26 -9.73 22.55
C SER A 303 13.75 -10.05 22.74
N GLU A 304 14.24 -10.01 23.98
CA GLU A 304 15.64 -10.35 24.32
C GLU A 304 16.09 -11.72 23.79
N PHE A 305 15.15 -12.64 23.61
CA PHE A 305 15.38 -14.02 23.18
C PHE A 305 14.77 -14.34 21.81
N LYS A 306 14.10 -13.40 21.13
CA LYS A 306 13.49 -13.63 19.81
C LYS A 306 13.93 -12.60 18.79
N ARG A 307 14.50 -13.08 17.68
CA ARG A 307 14.88 -12.22 16.54
C ARG A 307 14.55 -12.85 15.21
N LEU A 308 14.44 -12.02 14.18
CA LEU A 308 14.30 -12.44 12.79
C LEU A 308 15.64 -12.33 12.06
N GLU A 309 15.95 -13.32 11.24
CA GLU A 309 17.07 -13.27 10.30
C GLU A 309 16.55 -13.48 8.87
N VAL A 310 17.06 -12.70 7.92
CA VAL A 310 16.68 -12.76 6.51
C VAL A 310 17.83 -13.36 5.71
N VAL A 311 17.54 -14.40 4.93
CA VAL A 311 18.49 -15.09 4.07
C VAL A 311 18.06 -14.91 2.61
N GLY A 312 19.03 -14.51 1.77
CA GLY A 312 18.85 -14.30 0.34
C GLY A 312 18.95 -12.84 -0.10
N GLU A 313 18.85 -12.65 -1.40
CA GLU A 313 18.99 -11.36 -2.07
C GLU A 313 18.11 -11.28 -3.31
N VAL A 314 17.80 -10.07 -3.75
CA VAL A 314 17.24 -9.87 -5.10
C VAL A 314 18.33 -10.04 -6.15
N SER A 315 18.04 -10.78 -7.21
CA SER A 315 18.92 -10.98 -8.35
C SER A 315 18.52 -10.08 -9.52
N MET A 316 19.48 -9.43 -10.15
CA MET A 316 19.28 -8.71 -11.41
C MET A 316 18.90 -9.69 -12.53
N LEU A 317 18.00 -9.25 -13.42
CA LEU A 317 17.51 -10.02 -14.55
C LEU A 317 18.26 -9.76 -15.85
#